data_AF-A0A978UJS9-F1
#
_entry.id   AF-A0A978UJS9-F1
#
_cell.length_a   1.000
_cell.length_b   1.000
_cell.length_c   1.000
_cell.angle_alpha   90.00
_cell.angle_beta   90.00
_cell.angle_gamma   90.00
#
_symmetry.space_group_name_H-M   'P 1'
#
loop_
_entity.id
_entity.type
_entity.pdbx_description
1 polymer ?
#
loop_
_entity_poly.entity_id
_entity_poly.type
_entity_poly.pdbx_seq_one_letter_code
_entity_poly.pdbx_strand_id
1 'polypeptide(L)'
;MNLRIRALTLLLQELLSTLVCELLWTQINGAPLEDARHLVYCYDKLRQDVEAQVTEVLRRRSKTRDLSMSCKSSVKLQSAEAKLADLKSFTVALGREATAVMLSVNAERSYHQHALGILEKLHAEVVHQCDAKAEGELSLSVDDYVVVRQVAPHGWSEGECNGKAGWFPSAYIERQEKAPTSKIAHSSL
;
A
#
# COMPACT_ATOMS: atom_id res chain seq x y z
N MET A 1 -36.01 10.49 -22.81
CA MET A 1 -35.10 9.41 -22.32
C MET A 1 -33.85 9.92 -21.59
N ASN A 2 -33.42 11.19 -21.73
CA ASN A 2 -32.16 11.69 -21.16
C ASN A 2 -32.08 11.89 -19.64
N LEU A 3 -33.20 12.18 -18.94
CA LEU A 3 -33.17 12.51 -17.51
C LEU A 3 -32.81 11.31 -16.62
N ARG A 4 -33.28 10.10 -16.97
CA ARG A 4 -32.99 8.87 -16.21
C ARG A 4 -31.53 8.43 -16.36
N ILE A 5 -30.98 8.56 -17.57
CA ILE A 5 -29.57 8.24 -17.84
C ILE A 5 -28.66 9.20 -17.09
N ARG A 6 -28.94 10.51 -17.14
CA ARG A 6 -28.17 11.54 -16.45
C ARG A 6 -28.22 11.38 -14.91
N ALA A 7 -29.37 10.98 -14.37
CA ALA A 7 -29.51 10.65 -12.95
C ALA A 7 -28.69 9.40 -12.56
N LEU A 8 -28.70 8.35 -13.40
CA LEU A 8 -27.89 7.15 -13.18
C LEU A 8 -26.38 7.44 -13.23
N THR A 9 -25.93 8.29 -14.16
CA THR A 9 -24.51 8.67 -14.25
C THR A 9 -24.05 9.47 -13.02
N LEU A 10 -24.88 10.39 -12.52
CA LEU A 10 -24.56 11.15 -11.31
C LEU A 10 -24.51 10.25 -10.07
N LEU A 11 -25.48 9.34 -9.92
CA LEU A 11 -25.48 8.34 -8.85
C LEU A 11 -24.25 7.43 -8.90
N LEU A 12 -23.86 6.98 -10.10
CA LEU A 12 -22.68 6.14 -10.28
C LEU A 12 -21.40 6.91 -9.92
N GLN A 13 -21.28 8.17 -10.32
CA GLN A 13 -20.12 9.01 -10.03
C GLN A 13 -20.02 9.35 -8.53
N GLU A 14 -21.14 9.60 -7.88
CA GLU A 14 -21.22 9.87 -6.45
C GLU A 14 -20.90 8.61 -5.62
N LEU A 15 -21.40 7.44 -6.05
CA LEU A 15 -21.06 6.15 -5.45
C LEU A 15 -19.59 5.79 -5.64
N LEU A 16 -19.05 5.95 -6.85
CA LEU A 16 -17.62 5.73 -7.14
C LEU A 16 -16.75 6.67 -6.31
N SER A 17 -17.10 7.96 -6.25
CA SER A 17 -16.38 8.93 -5.43
C SER A 17 -16.42 8.54 -3.95
N THR A 18 -17.57 8.11 -3.44
CA THR A 18 -17.72 7.73 -2.02
C THR A 18 -16.92 6.47 -1.71
N LEU A 19 -17.02 5.42 -2.53
CA LEU A 19 -16.27 4.18 -2.38
C LEU A 19 -14.75 4.40 -2.46
N VAL A 20 -14.29 5.22 -3.41
CA VAL A 20 -12.87 5.55 -3.55
C VAL A 20 -12.39 6.42 -2.38
N CYS A 21 -13.18 7.40 -1.94
CA CYS A 21 -12.83 8.24 -0.79
C CYS A 21 -12.75 7.44 0.51
N GLU A 22 -13.72 6.56 0.78
CA GLU A 22 -13.74 5.69 1.97
C GLU A 22 -12.59 4.67 1.93
N LEU A 23 -12.31 4.08 0.78
CA LEU A 23 -11.17 3.17 0.60
C LEU A 23 -9.84 3.90 0.81
N LEU A 24 -9.66 5.09 0.24
CA LEU A 24 -8.46 5.89 0.46
C LEU A 24 -8.33 6.37 1.91
N TRP A 25 -9.44 6.75 2.54
CA TRP A 25 -9.45 7.19 3.94
C TRP A 25 -9.06 6.06 4.88
N THR A 26 -9.65 4.88 4.71
CA THR A 26 -9.29 3.67 5.46
C THR A 26 -7.84 3.26 5.20
N GLN A 27 -7.35 3.41 3.96
CA GLN A 27 -5.95 3.15 3.62
C GLN A 27 -4.98 4.16 4.27
N ILE A 28 -5.35 5.43 4.43
CA ILE A 28 -4.46 6.45 5.02
C ILE A 28 -4.53 6.41 6.57
N ASN A 29 -5.70 6.10 7.11
CA ASN A 29 -6.00 6.17 8.55
C ASN A 29 -6.14 4.80 9.23
N GLY A 30 -5.75 3.72 8.55
CA GLY A 30 -5.78 2.37 9.10
C GLY A 30 -4.90 2.23 10.36
N ALA A 31 -5.33 1.37 11.29
CA ALA A 31 -4.65 1.17 12.58
C ALA A 31 -3.13 0.90 12.48
N PRO A 32 -2.63 0.03 11.57
CA PRO A 32 -1.19 -0.21 11.44
C PRO A 32 -0.37 1.03 11.04
N LEU A 33 -0.98 1.98 10.32
CA LEU A 33 -0.34 3.22 9.90
C LEU A 33 -0.36 4.27 11.00
N GLU A 34 -1.40 4.31 11.81
CA GLU A 34 -1.45 5.17 12.99
C GLU A 34 -0.41 4.75 14.03
N ASP A 35 -0.31 3.44 14.29
CA ASP A 35 0.72 2.88 15.16
C ASP A 35 2.12 3.21 14.63
N ALA A 36 2.34 3.10 13.31
CA ALA A 36 3.60 3.47 12.69
C ALA A 36 3.94 4.96 12.86
N ARG A 37 2.95 5.86 12.70
CA ARG A 37 3.14 7.30 12.89
C ARG A 37 3.52 7.64 14.32
N HIS A 38 2.78 7.09 15.29
CA HIS A 38 3.06 7.29 16.71
C HIS A 38 4.46 6.76 17.06
N LEU A 39 4.80 5.59 16.51
CA LEU A 39 6.09 4.97 16.76
C LEU A 39 7.26 5.76 16.17
N VAL A 40 7.12 6.32 14.96
CA VAL A 40 8.12 7.23 14.37
C VAL A 40 8.37 8.41 15.28
N TYR A 41 7.31 9.02 15.81
CA TYR A 41 7.42 10.12 16.76
C TYR A 41 8.13 9.69 18.06
N CYS A 42 7.76 8.54 18.63
CA CYS A 42 8.42 7.99 19.82
C CYS A 42 9.91 7.73 19.58
N TYR A 43 10.26 7.21 18.40
CA TYR A 43 11.65 6.93 18.03
C TYR A 43 12.47 8.21 17.90
N ASP A 44 11.92 9.24 17.27
CA ASP A 44 12.61 10.52 17.11
C ASP A 44 12.85 11.21 18.46
N LYS A 45 11.84 11.24 19.32
CA LYS A 45 11.97 11.77 20.68
C LYS A 45 13.00 11.00 21.50
N LEU A 46 12.94 9.67 21.48
CA LEU A 46 13.91 8.83 22.19
C LEU A 46 15.34 9.05 21.69
N ARG A 47 15.51 9.17 20.38
CA ARG A 47 16.79 9.46 19.77
C ARG A 47 17.37 10.77 20.30
N GLN A 48 16.56 11.84 20.34
CA GLN A 48 16.97 13.13 20.89
C GLN A 48 17.39 13.00 22.38
N ASP A 49 16.62 12.26 23.19
CA ASP A 49 16.93 12.01 24.60
C ASP A 49 18.25 11.23 24.77
N VAL A 50 18.50 10.22 23.93
CA VAL A 50 19.76 9.47 23.92
C VAL A 50 20.93 10.38 23.54
N GLU A 51 20.81 11.17 22.48
CA GLU A 51 21.85 12.10 22.01
C GLU A 51 22.20 13.15 23.09
N ALA A 52 21.17 13.72 23.75
CA ALA A 52 21.35 14.64 24.86
C ALA A 52 22.06 13.96 26.06
N GLN A 53 21.66 12.74 26.41
CA GLN A 53 22.24 12.03 27.54
C GLN A 53 23.68 11.57 27.28
N VAL A 54 24.02 11.17 26.04
CA VAL A 54 25.40 10.88 25.62
C VAL A 54 26.28 12.12 25.79
N THR A 55 25.81 13.28 25.33
CA THR A 55 26.53 14.55 25.48
C THR A 55 26.80 14.88 26.96
N GLU A 56 25.80 14.67 27.82
CA GLU A 56 25.95 14.92 29.25
C GLU A 56 26.91 13.95 29.95
N VAL A 57 26.90 12.66 29.57
CA VAL A 57 27.86 11.66 30.08
C VAL A 57 29.29 12.04 29.68
N LEU A 58 29.51 12.40 28.41
CA LEU A 58 30.82 12.84 27.93
C LEU A 58 31.32 14.06 28.70
N ARG A 59 30.46 15.07 28.89
CA ARG A 59 30.77 16.28 29.66
C ARG A 59 31.15 15.96 31.11
N ARG A 60 30.44 15.03 31.76
CA ARG A 60 30.72 14.63 33.16
C ARG A 60 31.99 13.80 33.28
N ARG A 61 32.30 12.93 32.30
CA ARG A 61 33.56 12.17 32.26
C ARG A 61 34.77 13.10 32.19
N SER A 62 34.75 14.09 31.31
CA SER A 62 35.83 15.09 31.20
C SER A 62 36.04 15.84 32.52
N LYS A 63 34.96 16.38 33.12
CA LYS A 63 35.05 17.12 34.40
C LYS A 63 35.55 16.28 35.58
N THR A 64 35.33 14.97 35.55
CA THR A 64 35.83 14.04 36.58
C THR A 64 37.29 13.68 36.38
N ARG A 65 37.80 13.74 35.14
CA ARG A 65 39.21 13.53 34.84
C ARG A 65 40.09 14.74 35.22
N ASP A 66 39.52 15.95 35.13
CA ASP A 66 40.24 17.20 35.41
C ASP A 66 40.28 17.57 36.92
N LEU A 67 39.35 17.04 37.71
CA LEU A 67 39.27 17.28 39.16
C LEU A 67 39.63 15.99 39.90
N SER A 68 40.75 15.99 40.62
CA SER A 68 41.14 14.90 41.52
C SER A 68 39.99 14.55 42.47
N MET A 69 39.31 13.44 42.16
CA MET A 69 38.52 12.58 43.04
C MET A 69 37.63 13.26 44.10
N SER A 70 36.66 14.07 43.67
CA SER A 70 35.53 14.42 44.54
C SER A 70 34.43 13.34 44.46
N CYS A 71 34.07 12.74 45.60
CA CYS A 71 33.00 11.74 45.69
C CYS A 71 31.67 12.22 45.05
N LYS A 72 31.36 13.53 45.15
CA LYS A 72 30.15 14.14 44.57
C LYS A 72 30.12 14.12 43.03
N SER A 73 31.26 14.26 42.35
CA SER A 73 31.30 14.23 40.88
C SER A 73 31.16 12.80 40.34
N SER A 74 31.76 11.83 41.04
CA SER A 74 31.65 10.40 40.71
C SER A 74 30.20 9.91 40.73
N VAL A 75 29.43 10.23 41.77
CA VAL A 75 28.02 9.80 41.89
C VAL A 75 27.15 10.38 40.78
N LYS A 76 27.36 11.65 40.39
CA LYS A 76 26.61 12.28 39.29
C LYS A 76 26.92 11.67 37.94
N LEU A 77 28.18 11.29 37.70
CA LEU A 77 28.58 10.56 36.49
C LEU A 77 27.90 9.19 36.43
N GLN A 78 27.96 8.44 37.54
CA GLN A 78 27.36 7.11 37.63
C GLN A 78 25.83 7.16 37.42
N SER A 79 25.15 8.15 37.99
CA SER A 79 23.72 8.40 37.74
C SER A 79 23.42 8.72 36.27
N ALA A 80 24.30 9.47 35.61
CA ALA A 80 24.15 9.79 34.19
C ALA A 80 24.32 8.56 33.29
N GLU A 81 25.29 7.70 33.61
CA GLU A 81 25.55 6.45 32.89
C GLU A 81 24.42 5.44 33.10
N ALA A 82 23.84 5.37 34.30
CA ALA A 82 22.66 4.55 34.58
C ALA A 82 21.46 4.98 33.72
N LYS A 83 21.14 6.28 33.69
CA LYS A 83 20.09 6.81 32.80
C LYS A 83 20.34 6.52 31.32
N LEU A 84 21.60 6.56 30.88
CA LEU A 84 21.94 6.20 29.50
C LEU A 84 21.73 4.69 29.24
N ALA A 85 22.01 3.83 30.22
CA ALA A 85 21.72 2.40 30.12
C ALA A 85 20.22 2.13 30.03
N ASP A 86 19.40 2.84 30.80
CA ASP A 86 17.93 2.74 30.75
C ASP A 86 17.39 3.16 29.37
N LEU A 87 17.85 4.30 28.84
CA LEU A 87 17.46 4.79 27.51
C LEU A 87 17.87 3.82 26.40
N LYS A 88 19.04 3.17 26.51
CA LYS A 88 19.46 2.12 25.57
C LYS A 88 18.54 0.91 25.61
N SER A 89 18.14 0.48 26.81
CA SER A 89 17.18 -0.62 26.97
C SER A 89 15.84 -0.28 26.31
N PHE A 90 15.32 0.93 26.56
CA PHE A 90 14.08 1.40 25.94
C PHE A 90 14.18 1.49 24.41
N THR A 91 15.34 1.88 23.86
CA THR A 91 15.60 1.90 22.41
C THR A 91 15.47 0.51 21.80
N VAL A 92 16.00 -0.52 22.47
CA VAL A 92 15.88 -1.91 22.01
C VAL A 92 14.42 -2.38 22.04
N ALA A 93 13.67 -2.02 23.09
CA ALA A 93 12.26 -2.39 23.20
C ALA A 93 11.41 -1.76 22.08
N LEU A 94 11.58 -0.45 21.85
CA LEU A 94 10.87 0.28 20.80
C LEU A 94 11.22 -0.27 19.39
N GLY A 95 12.45 -0.72 19.17
CA GLY A 95 12.86 -1.35 17.91
C GLY A 95 12.16 -2.67 17.61
N ARG A 96 11.84 -3.45 18.64
CA ARG A 96 11.05 -4.68 18.49
C ARG A 96 9.62 -4.35 18.09
N GLU A 97 9.03 -3.35 18.73
CA GLU A 97 7.69 -2.86 18.40
C GLU A 97 7.64 -2.31 16.96
N ALA A 98 8.68 -1.59 16.54
CA ALA A 98 8.80 -1.09 15.15
C ALA A 98 8.87 -2.19 14.12
N THR A 99 9.62 -3.24 14.43
CA THR A 99 9.66 -4.41 13.56
C THR A 99 8.28 -5.03 13.43
N ALA A 100 7.53 -5.19 14.54
CA ALA A 100 6.19 -5.77 14.51
C ALA A 100 5.20 -4.92 13.68
N VAL A 101 5.18 -3.59 13.89
CA VAL A 101 4.32 -2.67 13.13
C VAL A 101 4.68 -2.68 11.64
N MET A 102 5.98 -2.66 11.29
CA MET A 102 6.42 -2.71 9.89
C MET A 102 6.02 -4.03 9.20
N LEU A 103 6.08 -5.16 9.91
CA LEU A 103 5.62 -6.44 9.38
C LEU A 103 4.13 -6.41 9.06
N SER A 104 3.31 -5.84 9.96
CA SER A 104 1.88 -5.66 9.73
C SER A 104 1.58 -4.78 8.51
N VAL A 105 2.26 -3.64 8.38
CA VAL A 105 2.11 -2.73 7.22
C VAL A 105 2.54 -3.42 5.91
N ASN A 106 3.61 -4.21 5.94
CA ASN A 106 4.05 -4.96 4.77
C ASN A 106 3.10 -6.09 4.37
N ALA A 107 2.50 -6.79 5.35
CA ALA A 107 1.49 -7.80 5.09
C ALA A 107 0.26 -7.18 4.40
N GLU A 108 -0.21 -6.04 4.90
CA GLU A 108 -1.30 -5.28 4.30
C GLU A 108 -0.96 -4.84 2.87
N ARG A 109 0.24 -4.28 2.64
CA ARG A 109 0.71 -3.91 1.30
C ARG A 109 0.76 -5.11 0.35
N SER A 110 1.23 -6.26 0.83
CA SER A 110 1.31 -7.50 0.04
C SER A 110 -0.08 -7.96 -0.41
N TYR A 111 -1.06 -7.92 0.49
CA TYR A 111 -2.46 -8.20 0.14
C TYR A 111 -2.98 -7.28 -0.96
N HIS A 112 -2.76 -5.97 -0.82
CA HIS A 112 -3.17 -4.99 -1.83
C HIS A 112 -2.49 -5.20 -3.19
N GLN A 113 -1.18 -5.46 -3.20
CA GLN A 113 -0.43 -5.77 -4.41
C GLN A 113 -0.94 -7.05 -5.08
N HIS A 114 -1.30 -8.07 -4.29
CA HIS A 114 -1.88 -9.29 -4.80
C HIS A 114 -3.26 -9.05 -5.43
N ALA A 115 -4.12 -8.27 -4.75
CA ALA A 115 -5.44 -7.91 -5.27
C ALA A 115 -5.34 -7.09 -6.57
N LEU A 116 -4.44 -6.11 -6.64
CA LEU A 116 -4.15 -5.36 -7.87
C LEU A 116 -3.66 -6.27 -8.99
N GLY A 117 -2.70 -7.17 -8.69
CA GLY A 117 -2.20 -8.12 -9.67
C GLY A 117 -3.24 -9.13 -10.15
N ILE A 118 -4.28 -9.43 -9.35
CA ILE A 118 -5.45 -10.16 -9.82
C ILE A 118 -6.23 -9.27 -10.79
N LEU A 119 -6.64 -8.07 -10.37
CA LEU A 119 -7.47 -7.16 -11.16
C LEU A 119 -6.84 -6.79 -12.51
N GLU A 120 -5.53 -6.54 -12.56
CA GLU A 120 -4.79 -6.27 -13.80
C GLU A 120 -4.82 -7.47 -14.76
N LYS A 121 -4.74 -8.70 -14.25
CA LYS A 121 -4.77 -9.92 -15.08
C LYS A 121 -6.15 -10.23 -15.64
N LEU A 122 -7.21 -9.62 -15.10
CA LEU A 122 -8.56 -9.88 -15.59
C LEU A 122 -8.84 -9.08 -16.87
N HIS A 123 -8.18 -7.95 -17.15
CA HIS A 123 -8.48 -7.18 -18.36
C HIS A 123 -7.64 -7.63 -19.56
N ALA A 124 -8.31 -8.09 -20.61
CA ALA A 124 -7.69 -8.41 -21.88
C ALA A 124 -8.41 -7.70 -23.02
N GLU A 125 -7.64 -7.21 -23.98
CA GLU A 125 -8.15 -6.60 -25.20
C GLU A 125 -8.48 -7.70 -26.20
N VAL A 126 -9.64 -7.61 -26.84
CA VAL A 126 -10.03 -8.55 -27.89
C VAL A 126 -9.28 -8.19 -29.16
N VAL A 127 -8.41 -9.10 -29.62
CA VAL A 127 -7.65 -8.96 -30.88
C VAL A 127 -8.31 -9.69 -32.05
N HIS A 128 -9.25 -10.60 -31.75
CA HIS A 128 -10.02 -11.35 -32.75
C HIS A 128 -11.50 -11.40 -32.39
N GLN A 129 -12.35 -11.02 -33.36
CA GLN A 129 -13.80 -11.10 -33.22
C GLN A 129 -14.30 -12.55 -33.32
N CYS A 130 -15.32 -12.88 -32.53
CA CYS A 130 -16.08 -14.12 -32.66
C CYS A 130 -17.56 -13.95 -32.32
N ASP A 131 -18.39 -14.76 -32.97
CA ASP A 131 -19.79 -14.91 -32.60
C ASP A 131 -19.96 -16.19 -31.77
N ALA A 132 -20.74 -16.10 -30.70
CA ALA A 132 -21.16 -17.26 -29.91
C ALA A 132 -21.94 -18.25 -30.79
N LYS A 133 -21.48 -19.51 -30.81
CA LYS A 133 -22.05 -20.60 -31.62
C LYS A 133 -22.87 -21.58 -30.77
N ALA A 134 -22.64 -21.62 -29.47
CA ALA A 134 -23.35 -22.47 -28.53
C ALA A 134 -23.83 -21.70 -27.29
N GLU A 135 -24.80 -22.28 -26.59
CA GLU A 135 -25.23 -21.76 -25.30
C GLU A 135 -24.06 -21.75 -24.32
N GLY A 136 -23.81 -20.60 -23.69
CA GLY A 136 -22.66 -20.39 -22.80
C GLY A 136 -21.40 -19.86 -23.48
N GLU A 137 -21.36 -19.68 -24.81
CA GLU A 137 -20.27 -18.97 -25.48
C GLU A 137 -20.48 -17.44 -25.48
N LEU A 138 -19.38 -16.69 -25.51
CA LEU A 138 -19.38 -15.23 -25.51
C LEU A 138 -18.99 -14.70 -26.91
N SER A 139 -19.82 -13.81 -27.46
CA SER A 139 -19.43 -13.02 -28.64
C SER A 139 -18.46 -11.92 -28.25
N LEU A 140 -17.39 -11.76 -29.01
CA LEU A 140 -16.35 -10.75 -28.81
C LEU A 140 -16.22 -9.88 -30.06
N SER A 141 -16.02 -8.57 -29.89
CA SER A 141 -15.67 -7.64 -30.98
C SER A 141 -14.24 -7.16 -30.78
N VAL A 142 -13.49 -6.98 -31.87
CA VAL A 142 -12.13 -6.40 -31.80
C VAL A 142 -12.21 -5.02 -31.13
N ASP A 143 -11.19 -4.68 -30.35
CA ASP A 143 -11.06 -3.47 -29.52
C ASP A 143 -12.01 -3.42 -28.29
N ASP A 144 -12.86 -4.43 -28.08
CA ASP A 144 -13.57 -4.59 -26.81
C ASP A 144 -12.60 -5.07 -25.71
N TYR A 145 -12.97 -4.84 -24.45
CA TYR A 145 -12.27 -5.37 -23.28
C TYR A 145 -13.09 -6.47 -22.62
N VAL A 146 -12.44 -7.58 -22.31
CA VAL A 146 -13.04 -8.69 -21.57
C VAL A 146 -12.40 -8.83 -20.19
N VAL A 147 -13.23 -9.10 -19.19
CA VAL A 147 -12.80 -9.50 -17.84
C VAL A 147 -12.66 -11.03 -17.82
N VAL A 148 -11.44 -11.54 -17.97
CA VAL A 148 -11.10 -12.98 -17.96
C VAL A 148 -11.20 -13.51 -16.52
N ARG A 149 -12.13 -14.42 -16.25
CA ARG A 149 -12.34 -15.02 -14.91
C ARG A 149 -11.58 -16.32 -14.73
N GLN A 150 -11.53 -17.13 -15.78
CA GLN A 150 -10.90 -18.45 -15.76
C GLN A 150 -10.25 -18.74 -17.10
N VAL A 151 -9.07 -19.38 -17.06
CA VAL A 151 -8.41 -19.94 -18.25
C VAL A 151 -8.35 -21.44 -18.09
N ALA A 152 -8.98 -22.16 -18.99
CA ALA A 152 -8.98 -23.62 -19.01
C ALA A 152 -7.79 -24.16 -19.82
N PRO A 153 -7.25 -25.34 -19.45
CA PRO A 153 -6.06 -25.91 -20.10
C PRO A 153 -6.29 -26.31 -21.57
N HIS A 154 -7.55 -26.39 -22.01
CA HIS A 154 -7.94 -26.71 -23.39
C HIS A 154 -7.96 -25.49 -24.33
N GLY A 155 -7.35 -24.37 -23.94
CA GLY A 155 -7.22 -23.19 -24.80
C GLY A 155 -8.47 -22.31 -24.87
N TRP A 156 -9.40 -22.47 -23.93
CA TRP A 156 -10.55 -21.57 -23.78
C TRP A 156 -10.47 -20.79 -22.48
N SER A 157 -11.12 -19.64 -22.46
CA SER A 157 -11.27 -18.79 -21.29
C SER A 157 -12.74 -18.47 -21.08
N GLU A 158 -13.14 -18.31 -19.81
CA GLU A 158 -14.42 -17.75 -19.42
C GLU A 158 -14.21 -16.29 -19.00
N GLY A 159 -15.09 -15.41 -19.42
CA GLY A 159 -15.03 -14.01 -19.03
C GLY A 159 -16.35 -13.28 -19.22
N GLU A 160 -16.32 -11.98 -18.92
CA GLU A 160 -17.46 -11.08 -19.10
C GLU A 160 -17.10 -9.90 -20.00
N CYS A 161 -17.95 -9.62 -20.99
CA CYS A 161 -17.85 -8.47 -21.88
C CYS A 161 -19.24 -7.85 -22.05
N ASN A 162 -19.38 -6.53 -21.91
CA ASN A 162 -20.63 -5.80 -22.10
C ASN A 162 -21.82 -6.37 -21.28
N GLY A 163 -21.57 -6.82 -20.05
CA GLY A 163 -22.57 -7.39 -19.14
C GLY A 163 -23.03 -8.81 -19.50
N LYS A 164 -22.37 -9.47 -20.46
CA LYS A 164 -22.61 -10.87 -20.84
C LYS A 164 -21.42 -11.72 -20.48
N ALA A 165 -21.67 -12.87 -19.85
CA ALA A 165 -20.64 -13.84 -19.48
C ALA A 165 -20.70 -15.06 -20.39
N GLY A 166 -19.54 -15.63 -20.69
CA GLY A 166 -19.44 -16.87 -21.45
C GLY A 166 -18.01 -17.24 -21.83
N TRP A 167 -17.91 -18.33 -22.58
CA TRP A 167 -16.66 -18.96 -23.01
C TRP A 167 -16.21 -18.45 -24.39
N PHE A 168 -14.89 -18.26 -24.55
CA PHE A 168 -14.27 -17.87 -25.81
C PHE A 168 -12.85 -18.47 -25.94
N PRO A 169 -12.27 -18.55 -27.16
CA PRO A 169 -10.90 -19.01 -27.34
C PRO A 169 -9.89 -18.08 -26.68
N SER A 170 -8.99 -18.61 -25.85
CA SER A 170 -7.98 -17.80 -25.14
C SER A 170 -7.05 -17.03 -26.07
N ALA A 171 -6.87 -17.52 -27.31
CA ALA A 171 -6.01 -16.88 -28.32
C ALA A 171 -6.63 -15.60 -28.93
N TYR A 172 -7.89 -15.28 -28.62
CA TYR A 172 -8.60 -14.14 -29.23
C TYR A 172 -8.44 -12.85 -28.44
N ILE A 173 -7.71 -12.92 -27.33
CA ILE A 173 -7.47 -11.83 -26.41
C ILE A 173 -5.98 -11.67 -26.16
N GLU A 174 -5.54 -10.44 -25.95
CA GLU A 174 -4.19 -10.11 -25.53
C GLU A 174 -4.24 -9.46 -24.15
N ARG A 175 -3.40 -9.96 -23.23
CA ARG A 175 -3.33 -9.41 -21.88
C ARG A 175 -2.68 -8.04 -21.93
N GLN A 176 -3.35 -7.02 -21.42
CA GLN A 176 -2.74 -5.71 -21.25
C GLN A 176 -1.79 -5.76 -20.05
N GLU A 177 -0.49 -5.92 -20.29
CA GLU A 177 0.53 -5.87 -19.22
C GLU A 177 0.74 -4.45 -18.66
N LYS A 178 0.11 -3.42 -19.24
CA LYS A 178 0.17 -2.04 -18.77
C LYS A 178 -1.18 -1.35 -18.98
N ALA A 179 -1.63 -0.60 -17.98
CA ALA A 179 -2.79 0.29 -18.12
C ALA A 179 -2.65 1.15 -19.39
N PRO A 180 -3.67 1.20 -20.28
CA PRO A 180 -3.60 2.01 -21.47
C PRO A 180 -3.50 3.47 -21.02
N THR A 181 -2.34 4.07 -21.22
CA THR A 181 -2.18 5.52 -21.11
C THR A 181 -3.04 6.12 -22.20
N SER A 182 -4.21 6.63 -21.83
CA SER A 182 -5.10 7.30 -22.77
C SER A 182 -4.32 8.40 -23.47
N LYS A 183 -3.97 8.18 -24.74
CA LYS A 183 -3.50 9.23 -25.63
C LYS A 183 -4.70 10.14 -25.86
N ILE A 184 -4.82 11.17 -25.02
CA ILE A 184 -5.70 12.30 -25.31
C ILE A 184 -5.12 12.96 -26.55
N ALA A 185 -5.66 12.61 -27.71
CA ALA A 185 -5.42 13.33 -28.94
C ALA A 185 -5.99 14.74 -28.75
N HIS A 186 -5.11 15.70 -28.49
CA HIS A 186 -5.41 17.11 -28.72
C HIS A 186 -5.62 17.29 -30.22
N SER A 187 -6.88 17.23 -30.67
CA SER A 187 -7.26 17.77 -31.98
C SER A 187 -7.15 19.28 -31.91
N SER A 188 -6.12 19.81 -32.56
CA SER A 188 -5.96 21.22 -32.85
C SER A 188 -7.00 21.64 -33.88
N LEU A 189 -7.79 22.67 -33.56
CA LEU A 189 -8.35 23.65 -34.48
C LEU A 189 -8.28 25.01 -33.80
#